data_AF-A0A3S0HWA9-F1
#
_entry.id   AF-A0A3S0HWA9-F1
#
_cell.length_a   1.000
_cell.length_b   1.000
_cell.length_c   1.000
_cell.angle_alpha   90.00
_cell.angle_beta   90.00
_cell.angle_gamma   90.00
#
_symmetry.space_group_name_H-M   'P 1'
#
loop_
_entity.id
_entity.type
_entity.pdbx_description
1 polymer ?
#
loop_
_entity_poly.entity_id
_entity_poly.type
_entity_poly.pdbx_seq_one_letter_code
_entity_poly.pdbx_strand_id
1 'polypeptide(L)'
;MDDDLSDTGMDVDDRDKRETDDGMGIEINCLDVRVPCRVYSLRFKVAAETRLPLAVEFLLRLLHDVETFTEADIADFFGFTTEERNYLISQTEREGYIERRYDQIQLTHRGRGVFEGGGGRASLGEIEVRHDRQILDLISFQPAWPVPIRAFERGLPLLETVDEASISAPEAKVRAVVPRLYRENQIARAKNDQDFVEIYSIDDIQARDRVWALQQVSVRLSEDDMVMPDLGFNAADQRDREDIIAACVEHVKNTRHSDASSAASLQHLNDCAPNYFGTFFGHANGFDVRAFIQHASMQSMTLKDTATLRIVGTAWTRANRVHIKHAIIEAMTAMPERPFPKAAIWWKPSVPDWGCANAFKGVLDIFQECYGRSAAPDGSRDRTPRDREAPADFNTILIGQNDGNVTKQFALLFETILTHDGARSIPPSLELLVVPDAFFVALAHAPLEKGGGYPVPVGMISHAPDLVHNAHHLLASLVEQQPLLPAVGDRRKDWRGVLGGMLGLGSWHEEESAITVRQTTGR
;
A
#
# COMPACT_ATOMS: atom_id res chain seq x y z
N MET A 1 21.90 29.67 14.17
CA MET A 1 21.78 30.30 12.86
C MET A 1 22.44 29.35 11.91
N ASP A 2 21.60 28.77 11.05
CA ASP A 2 21.87 28.10 9.78
C ASP A 2 23.06 27.13 9.73
N ASP A 3 22.73 25.84 9.65
CA ASP A 3 23.46 24.90 8.79
C ASP A 3 22.59 23.69 8.43
N ASP A 4 22.46 23.49 7.12
CA ASP A 4 22.19 22.29 6.33
C ASP A 4 21.32 21.16 6.91
N LEU A 5 20.04 21.21 6.56
CA LEU A 5 19.18 20.04 6.39
C LEU A 5 18.70 19.99 4.93
N SER A 6 19.62 19.63 4.04
CA SER A 6 19.24 19.14 2.71
C SER A 6 19.96 17.83 2.44
N ASP A 7 19.21 16.92 1.83
CA ASP A 7 19.68 15.71 1.18
C ASP A 7 19.61 14.40 1.98
N THR A 8 18.37 13.97 2.25
CA THR A 8 18.01 12.57 2.05
C THR A 8 16.77 12.53 1.16
N GLY A 9 16.95 12.88 -0.11
CA GLY A 9 16.05 12.46 -1.17
C GLY A 9 16.16 10.95 -1.30
N MET A 10 15.35 10.22 -0.52
CA MET A 10 15.09 8.81 -0.81
C MET A 10 14.30 8.80 -2.11
N ASP A 11 15.00 8.52 -3.21
CA ASP A 11 14.40 8.29 -4.52
C ASP A 11 13.27 7.26 -4.39
N VAL A 12 12.05 7.75 -4.56
CA VAL A 12 10.82 6.95 -4.65
C VAL A 12 10.82 6.08 -5.93
N ASP A 13 11.79 6.31 -6.82
CA ASP A 13 11.91 5.72 -8.15
C ASP A 13 12.60 4.34 -8.18
N ASP A 14 13.28 3.92 -7.10
CA ASP A 14 14.04 2.66 -7.10
C ASP A 14 13.18 1.43 -6.72
N ARG A 15 11.88 1.63 -6.44
CA ARG A 15 10.89 0.52 -6.41
C ARG A 15 10.40 0.14 -7.81
N ASP A 16 10.74 0.91 -8.84
CA ASP A 16 10.14 0.79 -10.17
C ASP A 16 10.87 -0.17 -11.13
N LYS A 17 11.87 -0.91 -10.64
CA LYS A 17 12.61 -1.94 -11.42
C LYS A 17 12.28 -3.39 -11.07
N ARG A 18 11.08 -3.69 -10.55
CA ARG A 18 10.59 -5.07 -10.44
C ARG A 18 9.69 -5.43 -11.64
N GLU A 19 10.26 -5.40 -12.83
CA GLU A 19 9.84 -6.24 -13.97
C GLU A 19 10.85 -7.40 -13.98
N THR A 20 10.52 -8.69 -13.90
CA THR A 20 9.46 -9.49 -14.51
C THR A 20 9.56 -10.91 -13.90
N ASP A 21 8.46 -11.66 -13.91
CA ASP A 21 8.47 -13.13 -14.01
C ASP A 21 8.92 -13.96 -12.79
N ASP A 22 8.24 -13.79 -11.65
CA ASP A 22 8.05 -14.91 -10.72
C ASP A 22 6.63 -15.44 -10.96
N GLY A 23 6.47 -16.75 -11.23
CA GLY A 23 5.24 -17.42 -11.67
C GLY A 23 4.02 -17.37 -10.72
N MET A 24 3.67 -16.19 -10.20
CA MET A 24 2.57 -15.91 -9.28
C MET A 24 1.26 -15.48 -9.97
N GLY A 25 1.21 -15.53 -11.30
CA GLY A 25 -0.02 -15.27 -12.06
C GLY A 25 -0.36 -13.79 -12.27
N ILE A 26 -1.56 -13.56 -12.82
CA ILE A 26 -2.01 -12.26 -13.33
C ILE A 26 -2.54 -11.40 -12.17
N GLU A 27 -2.12 -10.13 -12.08
CA GLU A 27 -2.73 -9.19 -11.13
C GLU A 27 -4.16 -8.85 -11.55
N ILE A 28 -5.14 -9.22 -10.73
CA ILE A 28 -6.58 -8.99 -10.98
C ILE A 28 -7.15 -7.84 -10.14
N ASN A 29 -6.51 -7.49 -9.04
CA ASN A 29 -6.89 -6.34 -8.24
C ASN A 29 -5.69 -5.82 -7.44
N CYS A 30 -5.80 -4.59 -6.94
CA CYS A 30 -4.90 -4.04 -5.96
C CYS A 30 -5.73 -3.36 -4.88
N LEU A 31 -5.42 -3.65 -3.61
CA LEU A 31 -6.13 -3.19 -2.42
C LEU A 31 -5.12 -2.56 -1.46
N ASP A 32 -5.53 -1.56 -0.70
CA ASP A 32 -4.81 -1.10 0.49
C ASP A 32 -5.61 -1.49 1.72
N VAL A 33 -4.98 -2.26 2.61
CA VAL A 33 -5.58 -2.65 3.89
C VAL A 33 -4.91 -1.90 5.04
N ARG A 34 -5.70 -1.54 6.04
CA ARG A 34 -5.21 -0.97 7.28
C ARG A 34 -4.73 -2.09 8.18
N VAL A 35 -3.48 -2.00 8.61
CA VAL A 35 -2.91 -2.87 9.64
C VAL A 35 -3.01 -2.14 10.97
N PRO A 36 -3.69 -2.70 11.98
CA PRO A 36 -3.75 -2.08 13.31
C PRO A 36 -2.37 -2.11 13.97
N CYS A 37 -1.95 -0.97 14.53
CA CYS A 37 -0.65 -0.82 15.17
C CYS A 37 -0.78 -0.11 16.53
N ARG A 38 0.26 -0.25 17.35
CA ARG A 38 0.33 0.39 18.66
C ARG A 38 1.72 0.98 18.90
N VAL A 39 1.73 2.18 19.43
CA VAL A 39 2.95 2.83 19.93
C VAL A 39 3.24 2.30 21.34
N TYR A 40 4.46 1.83 21.58
CA TYR A 40 4.96 1.44 22.89
C TYR A 40 6.08 2.37 23.33
N SER A 41 5.99 2.86 24.56
CA SER A 41 7.08 3.55 25.25
C SER A 41 7.76 2.55 26.17
N LEU A 42 9.07 2.41 25.99
CA LEU A 42 9.88 1.42 26.67
C LEU A 42 10.86 2.11 27.60
N ARG A 43 11.04 1.54 28.79
CA ARG A 43 12.16 1.84 29.68
C ARG A 43 12.94 0.56 29.90
N PHE A 44 14.21 0.57 29.56
CA PHE A 44 15.06 -0.60 29.68
C PHE A 44 16.47 -0.20 30.05
N LYS A 45 17.19 -1.16 30.62
CA LYS A 45 18.59 -1.03 30.99
C LYS A 45 19.43 -1.72 29.94
N VAL A 46 20.52 -1.08 29.56
CA VAL A 46 21.52 -1.66 28.67
C VAL A 46 22.83 -1.82 29.43
N ALA A 47 23.54 -2.92 29.18
CA ALA A 47 24.85 -3.14 29.77
C ALA A 47 25.91 -2.65 28.79
N ALA A 48 26.44 -1.45 29.03
CA ALA A 48 27.62 -0.98 28.32
C ALA A 48 28.85 -1.64 28.96
N GLU A 49 29.54 -2.50 28.21
CA GLU A 49 30.87 -2.98 28.63
C GLU A 49 31.86 -1.82 28.55
N THR A 50 32.04 -1.10 29.65
CA THR A 50 33.19 -0.21 29.79
C THR A 50 34.44 -1.08 29.96
N ARG A 51 35.26 -1.20 28.91
CA ARG A 51 36.54 -1.91 29.00
C ARG A 51 37.48 -1.13 29.92
N LEU A 52 37.85 -1.74 31.05
CA LEU A 52 38.97 -1.28 31.87
C LEU A 52 40.25 -1.29 31.02
N PRO A 53 41.23 -0.39 31.27
CA PRO A 53 42.57 -0.54 30.70
C PRO A 53 43.12 -1.93 31.03
N LEU A 54 43.73 -2.60 30.05
CA LEU A 54 44.15 -4.00 30.16
C LEU A 54 45.01 -4.29 31.41
N ALA A 55 45.92 -3.37 31.74
CA ALA A 55 46.76 -3.48 32.93
C ALA A 55 45.96 -3.42 34.25
N VAL A 56 44.89 -2.61 34.30
CA VAL A 56 43.98 -2.53 35.44
C VAL A 56 43.18 -3.82 35.55
N GLU A 57 42.63 -4.32 34.44
CA GLU A 57 41.89 -5.60 34.42
C GLU A 57 42.75 -6.76 34.95
N PHE A 58 43.98 -6.91 34.45
CA PHE A 58 44.89 -7.96 34.90
C PHE A 58 45.31 -7.80 36.36
N LEU A 59 45.55 -6.57 36.83
CA LEU A 59 45.87 -6.33 38.24
C LEU A 59 44.69 -6.75 39.13
N LEU A 60 43.45 -6.38 38.76
CA LEU A 60 42.27 -6.78 39.52
C LEU A 60 42.08 -8.29 39.51
N ARG A 61 42.35 -8.98 38.39
CA ARG A 61 42.28 -10.44 38.29
C ARG A 61 43.33 -11.13 39.16
N LEU A 62 44.56 -10.62 39.12
CA LEU A 62 45.66 -11.11 39.95
C LEU A 62 45.31 -11.01 41.45
N LEU A 63 44.77 -9.87 41.88
CA LEU A 63 44.36 -9.65 43.27
C LEU A 63 43.08 -10.40 43.64
N HIS A 64 42.22 -10.72 42.67
CA HIS A 64 41.05 -11.57 42.90
C HIS A 64 41.46 -13.02 43.22
N ASP A 65 42.47 -13.54 42.52
CA ASP A 65 42.89 -14.93 42.64
C ASP A 65 43.82 -15.20 43.84
N VAL A 66 44.66 -14.22 44.21
CA VAL A 66 45.70 -14.38 45.26
C VAL A 66 45.38 -13.54 46.52
N GLU A 67 44.29 -12.78 46.50
CA GLU A 67 43.77 -11.90 47.56
C GLU A 67 44.63 -10.68 47.93
N THR A 68 45.95 -10.84 48.09
CA THR A 68 46.88 -9.77 48.50
C THR A 68 48.24 -9.90 47.83
N PHE A 69 48.89 -8.77 47.50
CA PHE A 69 50.25 -8.71 46.96
C PHE A 69 51.01 -7.50 47.50
N THR A 70 52.34 -7.54 47.53
CA THR A 70 53.14 -6.31 47.75
C THR A 70 53.34 -5.55 46.45
N GLU A 71 53.73 -4.27 46.55
CA GLU A 71 54.08 -3.48 45.36
C GLU A 71 55.28 -4.07 44.58
N ALA A 72 56.21 -4.73 45.27
CA ALA A 72 57.35 -5.38 44.64
C ALA A 72 56.90 -6.59 43.81
N ASP A 73 56.04 -7.43 44.37
CA ASP A 73 55.51 -8.61 43.69
C ASP A 73 54.70 -8.24 42.44
N ILE A 74 53.93 -7.15 42.49
CA ILE A 74 53.18 -6.63 41.34
C ILE A 74 54.15 -6.15 40.24
N ALA A 75 55.23 -5.44 40.59
CA ALA A 75 56.24 -5.05 39.61
C ALA A 75 56.92 -6.28 38.97
N ASP A 76 57.29 -7.26 39.78
CA ASP A 76 57.97 -8.48 39.31
C ASP A 76 57.05 -9.34 38.42
N PHE A 77 55.77 -9.46 38.77
CA PHE A 77 54.78 -10.22 38.00
C PHE A 77 54.51 -9.61 36.63
N PHE A 78 54.34 -8.28 36.56
CA PHE A 78 54.02 -7.58 35.31
C PHE A 78 55.26 -7.14 34.53
N GLY A 79 56.46 -7.23 35.11
CA GLY A 79 57.69 -6.70 34.52
C GLY A 79 57.72 -5.17 34.41
N PHE A 80 56.98 -4.47 35.29
CA PHE A 80 56.86 -3.02 35.24
C PHE A 80 58.06 -2.32 35.89
N THR A 81 58.45 -1.19 35.31
CA THR A 81 59.34 -0.24 35.98
C THR A 81 58.67 0.37 37.21
N THR A 82 59.46 0.98 38.10
CA THR A 82 58.93 1.65 39.31
C THR A 82 57.91 2.74 38.96
N GLU A 83 58.12 3.47 37.86
CA GLU A 83 57.20 4.52 37.41
C GLU A 83 55.87 3.95 36.90
N GLU A 84 55.91 2.92 36.05
CA GLU A 84 54.72 2.24 35.51
C GLU A 84 53.90 1.58 36.61
N ARG A 85 54.58 0.89 37.54
CA ARG A 85 53.93 0.29 38.71
C ARG A 85 53.22 1.35 39.55
N ASN A 86 53.92 2.43 39.89
CA ASN A 86 53.34 3.51 40.70
C ASN A 86 52.15 4.16 39.99
N TYR A 87 52.22 4.35 38.68
CA TYR A 87 51.14 4.87 37.87
C TYR A 87 49.91 3.95 37.93
N LEU A 88 50.09 2.66 37.64
CA LEU A 88 49.01 1.67 37.64
C LEU A 88 48.33 1.56 39.01
N ILE A 89 49.11 1.40 40.09
CA ILE A 89 48.57 1.28 41.44
C ILE A 89 47.86 2.56 41.85
N SER A 90 48.48 3.73 41.66
CA SER A 90 47.88 5.01 42.07
C SER A 90 46.62 5.34 41.27
N GLN A 91 46.56 4.96 39.99
CA GLN A 91 45.36 5.10 39.18
C GLN A 91 44.25 4.17 39.69
N THR A 92 44.56 2.89 39.88
CA THR A 92 43.58 1.86 40.28
C THR A 92 43.05 2.10 41.71
N GLU A 93 43.90 2.62 42.60
CA GLU A 93 43.53 3.03 43.95
C GLU A 93 42.66 4.30 43.92
N ARG A 94 43.00 5.29 43.09
CA ARG A 94 42.19 6.52 42.91
C ARG A 94 40.80 6.21 42.37
N GLU A 95 40.69 5.22 41.48
CA GLU A 95 39.42 4.70 40.97
C GLU A 95 38.65 3.87 42.03
N GLY A 96 39.30 3.53 43.13
CA GLY A 96 38.70 2.91 44.32
C GLY A 96 38.58 1.40 44.24
N TYR A 97 39.26 0.73 43.31
CA TYR A 97 39.20 -0.72 43.16
C TYR A 97 40.16 -1.47 44.09
N ILE A 98 41.26 -0.84 44.47
CA ILE A 98 42.26 -1.40 45.39
C ILE A 98 42.53 -0.46 46.57
N GLU A 99 43.03 -1.00 47.67
CA GLU A 99 43.51 -0.23 48.83
C GLU A 99 44.86 -0.77 49.31
N ARG A 100 45.68 0.11 49.90
CA ARG A 100 46.91 -0.28 50.62
C ARG A 100 46.61 -0.54 52.10
N ARG A 101 46.95 -1.73 52.59
CA ARG A 101 46.92 -2.07 54.03
C ARG A 101 48.17 -2.83 54.42
N TYR A 102 48.87 -2.36 55.45
CA TYR A 102 50.04 -3.04 56.04
C TYR A 102 51.07 -3.50 54.98
N ASP A 103 51.44 -2.60 54.05
CA ASP A 103 52.39 -2.85 52.96
C ASP A 103 51.91 -3.86 51.89
N GLN A 104 50.62 -4.17 51.89
CA GLN A 104 49.96 -5.01 50.89
C GLN A 104 48.88 -4.24 50.14
N ILE A 105 48.68 -4.63 48.90
CA ILE A 105 47.60 -4.19 48.02
C ILE A 105 46.56 -5.30 48.00
N GLN A 106 45.31 -4.90 48.18
CA GLN A 106 44.17 -5.80 48.14
C GLN A 106 42.97 -5.15 47.46
N LEU A 107 42.02 -5.96 46.98
CA LEU A 107 40.77 -5.46 46.43
C LEU A 107 39.89 -4.81 47.51
N THR A 108 39.33 -3.64 47.20
CA THR A 108 38.23 -3.07 47.99
C THR A 108 36.93 -3.84 47.74
N HIS A 109 35.88 -3.53 48.50
CA HIS A 109 34.53 -4.06 48.21
C HIS A 109 34.09 -3.73 46.78
N ARG A 110 34.40 -2.54 46.28
CA ARG A 110 34.12 -2.12 44.90
C ARG A 110 34.94 -2.92 43.89
N GLY A 111 36.22 -3.17 44.15
CA GLY A 111 37.08 -3.98 43.28
C GLY A 111 36.63 -5.43 43.15
N ARG A 112 36.11 -6.02 44.25
CA ARG A 112 35.52 -7.37 44.22
C ARG A 112 34.21 -7.41 43.43
N GLY A 113 33.39 -6.37 43.54
CA GLY A 113 32.13 -6.25 42.81
C GLY A 113 32.26 -6.27 41.27
N VAL A 114 33.44 -5.95 40.73
CA VAL A 114 33.72 -6.02 39.27
C VAL A 114 33.73 -7.47 38.74
N PHE A 115 33.78 -8.47 39.64
CA PHE A 115 33.78 -9.90 39.31
C PHE A 115 32.43 -10.59 39.59
N GLU A 116 31.47 -9.89 40.20
CA GLU A 116 30.14 -10.42 40.52
C GLU A 116 29.26 -10.43 39.27
N GLY A 117 29.32 -11.51 38.48
CA GLY A 117 28.42 -11.72 37.34
C GLY A 117 28.97 -12.45 36.12
N GLY A 118 30.28 -12.75 36.04
CA GLY A 118 30.83 -13.38 34.85
C GLY A 118 32.12 -14.15 35.08
N GLY A 119 32.04 -15.48 35.18
CA GLY A 119 33.09 -16.46 34.85
C GLY A 119 34.57 -16.14 35.13
N GLY A 120 34.92 -15.33 36.14
CA GLY A 120 36.29 -14.88 36.41
C GLY A 120 36.85 -13.78 35.48
N ARG A 121 35.98 -12.98 34.84
CA ARG A 121 36.36 -11.78 34.06
C ARG A 121 35.91 -10.52 34.79
N ALA A 122 36.81 -9.54 34.92
CA ALA A 122 36.48 -8.23 35.49
C ALA A 122 35.74 -7.42 34.43
N SER A 123 34.46 -7.08 34.65
CA SER A 123 33.73 -6.16 33.78
C SER A 123 33.07 -5.05 34.59
N LEU A 124 33.30 -3.81 34.17
CA LEU A 124 32.50 -2.67 34.62
C LEU A 124 31.29 -2.59 33.70
N GLY A 125 30.23 -3.32 34.05
CA GLY A 125 28.94 -3.10 33.42
C GLY A 125 28.37 -1.77 33.92
N GLU A 126 28.56 -0.69 33.17
CA GLU A 126 27.77 0.52 33.44
C GLU A 126 26.35 0.24 32.95
N ILE A 127 25.43 0.13 33.91
CA ILE A 127 24.01 -0.10 33.62
C ILE A 127 23.40 1.27 33.29
N GLU A 128 23.20 1.52 32.00
CA GLU A 128 22.57 2.75 31.51
C GLU A 128 21.06 2.51 31.35
N VAL A 129 20.24 3.41 31.90
CA VAL A 129 18.78 3.39 31.67
C VAL A 129 18.48 4.17 30.40
N ARG A 130 17.87 3.50 29.41
CA ARG A 130 17.44 4.10 28.16
C ARG A 130 15.92 4.11 28.02
N HIS A 131 15.47 5.02 27.18
CA HIS A 131 14.08 5.15 26.76
C HIS A 131 14.01 5.01 25.25
N ASP A 132 13.00 4.28 24.78
CA ASP A 132 12.76 4.15 23.35
C ASP A 132 11.27 4.10 23.06
N ARG A 133 10.93 4.39 21.80
CA ARG A 133 9.57 4.35 21.28
C ARG A 133 9.53 3.39 20.10
N GLN A 134 8.78 2.31 20.26
CA GLN A 134 8.62 1.29 19.23
C GLN A 134 7.17 1.30 18.72
N ILE A 135 7.00 1.18 17.41
CA ILE A 135 5.69 1.08 16.78
C ILE A 135 5.59 -0.32 16.20
N LEU A 136 4.68 -1.11 16.73
CA LEU A 136 4.50 -2.50 16.32
C LEU A 136 3.10 -2.70 15.74
N ASP A 137 3.00 -3.53 14.72
CA ASP A 137 1.70 -4.02 14.27
C ASP A 137 1.10 -4.96 15.34
N LEU A 138 -0.24 -5.04 15.39
CA LEU A 138 -0.97 -5.83 16.38
C LEU A 138 -1.34 -7.23 15.89
N ILE A 139 -0.79 -7.65 14.74
CA ILE A 139 -1.03 -8.96 14.14
C ILE A 139 0.23 -9.83 14.34
N SER A 140 1.34 -9.48 13.69
CA SER A 140 2.65 -10.12 13.77
C SER A 140 3.62 -9.52 14.81
N PHE A 141 3.30 -8.39 15.45
CA PHE A 141 4.18 -7.71 16.42
C PHE A 141 5.55 -7.32 15.85
N GLN A 142 5.60 -7.02 14.55
CA GLN A 142 6.78 -6.53 13.85
C GLN A 142 6.76 -5.00 13.77
N PRO A 143 7.93 -4.35 13.56
CA PRO A 143 8.00 -2.91 13.37
C PRO A 143 7.05 -2.44 12.26
N ALA A 144 6.29 -1.39 12.51
CA ALA A 144 5.39 -0.81 11.54
C ALA A 144 5.73 0.66 11.30
N TRP A 145 5.54 1.08 10.04
CA TRP A 145 5.71 2.47 9.62
C TRP A 145 4.33 3.08 9.42
N PRO A 146 3.77 3.73 10.46
CA PRO A 146 2.45 4.32 10.34
C PRO A 146 2.50 5.49 9.35
N VAL A 147 1.45 5.60 8.56
CA VAL A 147 1.26 6.73 7.64
C VAL A 147 0.08 7.57 8.14
N PRO A 148 0.10 8.91 7.95
CA PRO A 148 -1.05 9.73 8.24
C PRO A 148 -2.27 9.29 7.41
N ILE A 149 -3.31 8.80 8.08
CA ILE A 149 -4.55 8.35 7.43
C ILE A 149 -5.46 9.56 7.17
N ARG A 150 -5.74 9.86 5.90
CA ARG A 150 -6.70 10.89 5.48
C ARG A 150 -8.11 10.29 5.41
N ALA A 151 -9.11 11.07 4.98
CA ALA A 151 -10.50 10.62 5.07
C ALA A 151 -10.80 9.42 4.17
N PHE A 152 -10.19 9.35 2.99
CA PHE A 152 -10.30 8.19 2.11
C PHE A 152 -9.74 6.93 2.77
N GLU A 153 -8.53 7.01 3.35
CA GLU A 153 -7.86 5.85 3.93
C GLU A 153 -8.58 5.31 5.17
N ARG A 154 -9.39 6.14 5.86
CA ARG A 154 -10.26 5.68 6.95
C ARG A 154 -11.37 4.72 6.47
N GLY A 155 -11.75 4.79 5.20
CA GLY A 155 -12.73 3.91 4.57
C GLY A 155 -12.15 2.59 4.08
N LEU A 156 -10.82 2.41 4.09
CA LEU A 156 -10.16 1.19 3.63
C LEU A 156 -10.42 -0.01 4.59
N PRO A 157 -10.42 -1.26 4.08
CA PRO A 157 -10.57 -2.44 4.89
C PRO A 157 -9.57 -2.47 6.05
N LEU A 158 -10.03 -2.86 7.24
CA LEU A 158 -9.17 -3.07 8.40
C LEU A 158 -8.91 -4.56 8.52
N LEU A 159 -7.64 -4.96 8.57
CA LEU A 159 -7.31 -6.36 8.87
C LEU A 159 -7.73 -6.68 10.30
N GLU A 160 -8.49 -7.76 10.43
CA GLU A 160 -8.87 -8.28 11.73
C GLU A 160 -7.64 -8.84 12.45
N THR A 161 -7.59 -8.58 13.75
CA THR A 161 -6.54 -9.12 14.61
C THR A 161 -6.88 -10.56 14.95
N VAL A 162 -5.93 -11.47 14.74
CA VAL A 162 -6.12 -12.92 14.92
C VAL A 162 -6.32 -13.30 16.40
N ASP A 163 -5.80 -12.51 17.34
CA ASP A 163 -5.80 -12.83 18.77
C ASP A 163 -6.14 -11.62 19.66
N GLU A 164 -7.40 -11.57 20.11
CA GLU A 164 -7.87 -10.56 21.07
C GLU A 164 -7.14 -10.62 22.43
N ALA A 165 -6.71 -11.81 22.86
CA ALA A 165 -5.98 -11.97 24.11
C ALA A 165 -4.59 -11.31 24.02
N SER A 166 -3.94 -11.42 22.87
CA SER A 166 -2.66 -10.73 22.58
C SER A 166 -2.77 -9.21 22.56
N ILE A 167 -3.94 -8.67 22.22
CA ILE A 167 -4.20 -7.21 22.28
C ILE A 167 -4.44 -6.78 23.73
N SER A 168 -5.05 -7.65 24.54
CA SER A 168 -5.36 -7.37 25.95
C SER A 168 -4.14 -7.41 26.88
N ALA A 169 -3.12 -8.23 26.54
CA ALA A 169 -1.88 -8.37 27.31
C ALA A 169 -0.63 -8.39 26.40
N PRO A 170 -0.31 -7.28 25.70
CA PRO A 170 0.74 -7.25 24.68
C PRO A 170 2.16 -7.30 25.27
N GLU A 171 2.32 -7.05 26.57
CA GLU A 171 3.63 -6.86 27.21
C GLU A 171 4.58 -8.05 27.01
N ALA A 172 4.08 -9.29 27.08
CA ALA A 172 4.89 -10.48 26.89
C ALA A 172 5.44 -10.56 25.45
N LYS A 173 4.61 -10.28 24.45
CA LYS A 173 5.01 -10.27 23.04
C LYS A 173 5.99 -9.13 22.74
N VAL A 174 5.71 -7.93 23.25
CA VAL A 174 6.60 -6.77 23.11
C VAL A 174 7.97 -7.07 23.74
N ARG A 175 7.99 -7.61 24.97
CA ARG A 175 9.22 -7.98 25.68
C ARG A 175 10.04 -9.03 24.93
N ALA A 176 9.40 -9.96 24.22
CA ALA A 176 10.08 -10.98 23.43
C ALA A 176 10.74 -10.41 22.15
N VAL A 177 10.11 -9.43 21.51
CA VAL A 177 10.56 -8.90 20.21
C VAL A 177 11.56 -7.73 20.36
N VAL A 178 11.41 -6.90 21.38
CA VAL A 178 12.21 -5.68 21.59
C VAL A 178 13.74 -5.91 21.58
N PRO A 179 14.31 -6.95 22.25
CA PRO A 179 15.75 -7.18 22.22
C PRO A 179 16.31 -7.38 20.80
N ARG A 180 15.60 -8.14 19.97
CA ARG A 180 15.96 -8.34 18.56
C ARG A 180 15.90 -7.02 17.79
N LEU A 181 14.79 -6.29 17.91
CA LEU A 181 14.61 -5.00 17.21
C LEU A 181 15.64 -3.96 17.61
N TYR A 182 16.00 -3.92 18.89
CA TYR A 182 17.01 -3.01 19.39
C TYR A 182 18.38 -3.31 18.77
N ARG A 183 18.73 -4.59 18.63
CA ARG A 183 19.96 -5.01 17.93
C ARG A 183 19.92 -4.65 16.45
N GLU A 184 18.82 -4.91 15.76
CA GLU A 184 18.65 -4.57 14.34
C GLU A 184 18.74 -3.05 14.11
N ASN A 185 18.13 -2.24 14.97
CA ASN A 185 18.21 -0.79 14.93
C ASN A 185 19.63 -0.27 15.17
N GLN A 186 20.40 -0.91 16.06
CA GLN A 186 21.82 -0.58 16.24
C GLN A 186 22.63 -0.88 14.98
N ILE A 187 22.42 -2.03 14.35
CA ILE A 187 23.08 -2.40 13.09
C ILE A 187 22.74 -1.38 11.98
N ALA A 188 21.47 -1.00 11.85
CA ALA A 188 21.03 -0.05 10.84
C ALA A 188 21.59 1.38 11.03
N ARG A 189 21.90 1.77 12.28
CA ARG A 189 22.45 3.09 12.63
C ARG A 189 23.97 3.14 12.66
N ALA A 190 24.64 1.99 12.73
CA ALA A 190 26.09 1.92 12.84
C ALA A 190 26.77 2.42 11.56
N LYS A 191 27.25 3.67 11.58
CA LYS A 191 28.11 4.26 10.54
C LYS A 191 29.60 4.01 10.76
N ASN A 192 30.00 3.46 11.91
CA ASN A 192 31.36 3.05 12.26
C ASN A 192 31.31 2.11 13.49
N ASP A 193 32.42 1.43 13.74
CA ASP A 193 32.85 0.54 14.86
C ASP A 193 32.35 0.92 16.28
N GLN A 194 31.03 1.07 16.48
CA GLN A 194 30.42 1.30 17.79
C GLN A 194 30.21 -0.04 18.50
N ASP A 195 30.58 -0.10 19.77
CA ASP A 195 30.33 -1.25 20.63
C ASP A 195 28.83 -1.53 20.70
N PHE A 196 28.44 -2.75 20.33
CA PHE A 196 27.05 -3.20 20.43
C PHE A 196 26.68 -3.32 21.91
N VAL A 197 25.63 -2.61 22.32
CA VAL A 197 25.13 -2.69 23.69
C VAL A 197 23.91 -3.62 23.70
N GLU A 198 23.87 -4.59 24.62
CA GLU A 198 22.73 -5.48 24.79
C GLU A 198 21.75 -4.97 25.86
N ILE A 199 20.46 -5.28 25.66
CA ILE A 199 19.44 -4.99 26.67
C ILE A 199 19.63 -5.97 27.84
N TYR A 200 19.92 -5.42 29.01
CA TYR A 200 20.06 -6.15 30.27
C TYR A 200 18.69 -6.49 30.88
N SER A 201 17.79 -5.51 30.97
CA SER A 201 16.44 -5.71 31.48
C SER A 201 15.47 -4.70 30.89
N ILE A 202 14.20 -5.10 30.70
CA ILE A 202 13.12 -4.18 30.34
C ILE A 202 12.32 -3.90 31.61
N ASP A 203 12.41 -2.67 32.11
CA ASP A 203 11.80 -2.28 33.39
C ASP A 203 10.29 -2.01 33.23
N ASP A 204 9.90 -1.36 32.13
CA ASP A 204 8.54 -0.88 31.91
C ASP A 204 8.17 -0.84 30.42
N ILE A 205 6.91 -1.19 30.11
CA ILE A 205 6.33 -1.20 28.77
C ILE A 205 4.97 -0.52 28.84
N GLN A 206 4.83 0.64 28.22
CA GLN A 206 3.58 1.40 28.23
C GLN A 206 2.98 1.52 26.83
N ALA A 207 1.77 0.99 26.64
CA ALA A 207 1.01 1.14 25.41
C ALA A 207 0.41 2.57 25.31
N ARG A 208 0.70 3.29 24.22
CA ARG A 208 0.37 4.72 24.05
C ARG A 208 -0.77 4.97 23.06
N ASP A 209 -0.46 5.33 21.83
CA ASP A 209 -1.44 5.67 20.80
C ASP A 209 -1.75 4.45 19.93
N ARG A 210 -3.00 4.33 19.49
CA ARG A 210 -3.36 3.40 18.41
C ARG A 210 -3.12 4.14 17.11
N VAL A 211 -2.36 3.51 16.24
CA VAL A 211 -2.04 4.03 14.90
C VAL A 211 -2.31 2.93 13.89
N TRP A 212 -2.19 3.26 12.62
CA TRP A 212 -2.40 2.31 11.54
C TRP A 212 -1.23 2.42 10.56
N ALA A 213 -0.82 1.29 10.03
CA ALA A 213 -0.03 1.23 8.81
C ALA A 213 -0.94 0.88 7.64
N LEU A 214 -0.53 1.25 6.43
CA LEU A 214 -1.19 0.80 5.20
C LEU A 214 -0.31 -0.26 4.55
N GLN A 215 -0.92 -1.40 4.23
CA GLN A 215 -0.30 -2.46 3.48
C GLN A 215 -1.00 -2.57 2.13
N GLN A 216 -0.23 -2.38 1.06
CA GLN A 216 -0.70 -2.66 -0.29
C GLN A 216 -0.71 -4.16 -0.53
N VAL A 217 -1.80 -4.66 -1.12
CA VAL A 217 -2.03 -6.06 -1.42
C VAL A 217 -2.38 -6.16 -2.90
N SER A 218 -1.49 -6.76 -3.68
CA SER A 218 -1.81 -7.19 -5.04
C SER A 218 -2.61 -8.49 -4.94
N VAL A 219 -3.75 -8.59 -5.60
CA VAL A 219 -4.53 -9.82 -5.65
C VAL A 219 -4.28 -10.47 -6.99
N ARG A 220 -3.77 -11.70 -6.98
CA ARG A 220 -3.28 -12.39 -8.17
C ARG A 220 -4.06 -13.66 -8.42
N LEU A 221 -4.26 -13.95 -9.70
CA LEU A 221 -4.88 -15.17 -10.20
C LEU A 221 -3.80 -16.10 -10.76
N SER A 222 -3.63 -17.27 -10.15
CA SER A 222 -2.70 -18.29 -10.64
C SER A 222 -3.24 -19.05 -11.86
N GLU A 223 -2.39 -19.84 -12.50
CA GLU A 223 -2.78 -20.71 -13.62
C GLU A 223 -3.84 -21.76 -13.25
N ASP A 224 -3.88 -22.15 -11.97
CA ASP A 224 -4.84 -23.10 -11.39
C ASP A 224 -6.18 -22.46 -10.97
N ASP A 225 -6.41 -21.20 -11.37
CA ASP A 225 -7.56 -20.36 -11.01
C ASP A 225 -7.66 -20.05 -9.51
N MET A 226 -6.53 -20.11 -8.79
CA MET A 226 -6.49 -19.75 -7.37
C MET A 226 -6.22 -18.26 -7.20
N VAL A 227 -7.04 -17.60 -6.38
CA VAL A 227 -6.89 -16.19 -6.06
C VAL A 227 -6.10 -16.04 -4.76
N MET A 228 -4.96 -15.37 -4.82
CA MET A 228 -4.04 -15.21 -3.68
C MET A 228 -3.57 -13.76 -3.53
N PRO A 229 -3.45 -13.25 -2.30
CA PRO A 229 -2.81 -11.97 -2.04
C PRO A 229 -1.28 -12.08 -2.14
N ASP A 230 -0.67 -11.03 -2.69
CA ASP A 230 0.76 -10.80 -2.78
C ASP A 230 1.06 -9.43 -2.14
N LEU A 231 1.84 -9.45 -1.06
CA LEU A 231 2.19 -8.27 -0.27
C LEU A 231 3.54 -7.65 -0.69
N GLY A 232 4.23 -8.23 -1.67
CA GLY A 232 5.56 -7.80 -2.11
C GLY A 232 6.67 -8.02 -1.07
N PHE A 233 6.40 -8.81 -0.03
CA PHE A 233 7.31 -9.15 1.05
C PHE A 233 8.46 -10.03 0.55
N ASN A 234 9.69 -9.73 1.00
CA ASN A 234 10.83 -10.60 0.78
C ASN A 234 10.77 -11.84 1.70
N ALA A 235 11.69 -12.79 1.54
CA ALA A 235 11.70 -14.03 2.32
C ALA A 235 11.85 -13.84 3.84
N ALA A 236 12.49 -12.77 4.29
CA ALA A 236 12.57 -12.46 5.73
C ALA A 236 11.23 -11.93 6.23
N ASP A 237 10.65 -10.95 5.54
CA ASP A 237 9.34 -10.38 5.87
C ASP A 237 8.22 -11.43 5.85
N GLN A 238 8.27 -12.37 4.90
CA GLN A 238 7.29 -13.47 4.83
C GLN A 238 7.31 -14.35 6.09
N ARG A 239 8.50 -14.64 6.62
CA ARG A 239 8.63 -15.41 7.87
C ARG A 239 8.22 -14.60 9.09
N ASP A 240 8.60 -13.33 9.14
CA ASP A 240 8.33 -12.46 10.28
C ASP A 240 6.87 -12.00 10.36
N ARG A 241 6.15 -12.00 9.24
CA ARG A 241 4.78 -11.46 9.10
C ARG A 241 3.80 -12.48 8.53
N GLU A 242 4.00 -13.76 8.80
CA GLU A 242 3.11 -14.85 8.35
C GLU A 242 1.64 -14.59 8.75
N ASP A 243 1.40 -14.07 9.96
CA ASP A 243 0.06 -13.75 10.45
C ASP A 243 -0.64 -12.64 9.64
N ILE A 244 0.11 -11.64 9.13
CA ILE A 244 -0.45 -10.61 8.24
C ILE A 244 -0.82 -11.23 6.89
N ILE A 245 0.03 -12.12 6.36
CA ILE A 245 -0.27 -12.84 5.12
C ILE A 245 -1.54 -13.67 5.29
N ALA A 246 -1.65 -14.42 6.39
CA ALA A 246 -2.84 -15.21 6.71
C ALA A 246 -4.11 -14.35 6.83
N ALA A 247 -4.03 -13.20 7.51
CA ALA A 247 -5.15 -12.26 7.61
C ALA A 247 -5.58 -11.70 6.24
N CYS A 248 -4.62 -11.39 5.35
CA CYS A 248 -4.93 -10.97 3.98
C CYS A 248 -5.56 -12.10 3.15
N VAL A 249 -5.08 -13.34 3.29
CA VAL A 249 -5.66 -14.51 2.62
C VAL A 249 -7.11 -14.70 3.04
N GLU A 250 -7.38 -14.58 4.34
CA GLU A 250 -8.73 -14.71 4.88
C GLU A 250 -9.64 -13.57 4.42
N HIS A 251 -9.13 -12.33 4.40
CA HIS A 251 -9.85 -11.19 3.84
C HIS A 251 -10.27 -11.43 2.38
N VAL A 252 -9.33 -11.83 1.51
CA VAL A 252 -9.60 -12.15 0.10
C VAL A 252 -10.62 -13.27 -0.05
N LYS A 253 -10.55 -14.33 0.78
CA LYS A 253 -11.52 -15.44 0.77
C LYS A 253 -12.94 -15.02 1.17
N ASN A 254 -13.05 -13.99 2.00
CA ASN A 254 -14.31 -13.45 2.50
C ASN A 254 -14.89 -12.37 1.57
N THR A 255 -14.08 -11.79 0.68
CA THR A 255 -14.52 -10.91 -0.42
C THR A 255 -15.19 -11.74 -1.53
N ARG A 256 -16.44 -12.18 -1.29
CA ARG A 256 -17.20 -12.99 -2.24
C ARG A 256 -18.25 -12.18 -3.00
N HIS A 257 -18.43 -12.51 -4.27
CA HIS A 257 -19.47 -11.97 -5.15
C HIS A 257 -20.27 -13.10 -5.80
N SER A 258 -21.55 -12.88 -6.06
CA SER A 258 -22.45 -13.92 -6.60
C SER A 258 -22.47 -13.91 -8.13
N ASP A 259 -22.29 -15.10 -8.72
CA ASP A 259 -22.29 -15.39 -10.16
C ASP A 259 -23.57 -14.94 -10.87
N ALA A 260 -24.72 -14.96 -10.19
CA ALA A 260 -26.03 -14.72 -10.80
C ALA A 260 -26.16 -13.32 -11.42
N SER A 261 -25.39 -12.35 -10.94
CA SER A 261 -25.38 -10.99 -11.50
C SER A 261 -24.41 -10.82 -12.68
N SER A 262 -23.37 -11.65 -12.73
CA SER A 262 -22.25 -11.53 -13.67
C SER A 262 -22.65 -11.83 -15.10
N ALA A 263 -23.59 -12.76 -15.30
CA ALA A 263 -24.09 -13.09 -16.63
C ALA A 263 -24.75 -11.89 -17.34
N ALA A 264 -25.54 -11.09 -16.61
CA ALA A 264 -26.18 -9.90 -17.18
C ALA A 264 -25.16 -8.78 -17.48
N SER A 265 -24.16 -8.59 -16.61
CA SER A 265 -23.05 -7.66 -16.86
C SER A 265 -22.24 -8.05 -18.11
N LEU A 266 -21.93 -9.34 -18.25
CA LEU A 266 -21.22 -9.88 -19.41
C LEU A 266 -22.05 -9.74 -20.69
N GLN A 267 -23.37 -9.91 -20.61
CA GLN A 267 -24.26 -9.66 -21.74
C GLN A 267 -24.20 -8.20 -22.19
N HIS A 268 -24.21 -7.23 -21.27
CA HIS A 268 -24.04 -5.82 -21.65
C HIS A 268 -22.68 -5.54 -22.31
N LEU A 269 -21.60 -6.18 -21.86
CA LEU A 269 -20.30 -6.07 -22.54
C LEU A 269 -20.35 -6.63 -23.96
N ASN A 270 -21.05 -7.75 -24.16
CA ASN A 270 -21.26 -8.34 -25.47
C ASN A 270 -22.10 -7.46 -26.39
N ASP A 271 -23.16 -6.86 -25.87
CA ASP A 271 -24.01 -5.96 -26.63
C ASP A 271 -23.22 -4.70 -27.04
N CYS A 272 -22.31 -4.23 -26.19
CA CYS A 272 -21.42 -3.11 -26.47
C CYS A 272 -20.34 -3.44 -27.53
N ALA A 273 -19.76 -4.64 -27.49
CA ALA A 273 -18.68 -5.05 -28.39
C ALA A 273 -18.76 -6.54 -28.79
N PRO A 274 -19.71 -6.93 -29.65
CA PRO A 274 -20.00 -8.34 -29.93
C PRO A 274 -18.81 -9.08 -30.55
N ASN A 275 -18.00 -8.40 -31.36
CA ASN A 275 -16.80 -8.99 -31.97
C ASN A 275 -15.68 -9.32 -30.96
N TYR A 276 -15.72 -8.73 -29.77
CA TYR A 276 -14.69 -8.91 -28.74
C TYR A 276 -15.08 -9.94 -27.69
N PHE A 277 -16.38 -10.08 -27.41
CA PHE A 277 -16.91 -10.97 -26.37
C PHE A 277 -17.65 -12.18 -26.93
N GLY A 278 -18.26 -12.08 -28.11
CA GLY A 278 -19.15 -13.11 -28.67
C GLY A 278 -18.52 -14.48 -28.85
N THR A 279 -17.21 -14.54 -29.13
CA THR A 279 -16.45 -15.81 -29.25
C THR A 279 -16.37 -16.59 -27.95
N PHE A 280 -16.59 -15.93 -26.81
CA PHE A 280 -16.53 -16.53 -25.48
C PHE A 280 -17.92 -16.90 -24.95
N PHE A 281 -19.00 -16.55 -25.65
CA PHE A 281 -20.34 -17.03 -25.32
C PHE A 281 -20.57 -18.40 -25.96
N GLY A 282 -20.64 -19.45 -25.12
CA GLY A 282 -21.04 -20.78 -25.56
C GLY A 282 -22.55 -20.87 -25.74
N HIS A 283 -23.01 -21.64 -26.73
CA HIS A 283 -24.45 -21.80 -27.03
C HIS A 283 -25.26 -22.45 -25.88
N ALA A 284 -24.60 -23.05 -24.87
CA ALA A 284 -25.25 -23.75 -23.75
C ALA A 284 -24.68 -23.42 -22.35
N ASN A 285 -23.47 -22.85 -22.24
CA ASN A 285 -22.71 -22.77 -20.97
C ASN A 285 -22.38 -21.33 -20.50
N GLY A 286 -23.07 -20.31 -21.01
CA GLY A 286 -22.76 -18.92 -20.64
C GLY A 286 -21.40 -18.46 -21.16
N PHE A 287 -20.81 -17.45 -20.52
CA PHE A 287 -19.54 -16.85 -20.92
C PHE A 287 -18.34 -17.59 -20.32
N ASP A 288 -17.38 -17.97 -21.16
CA ASP A 288 -16.13 -18.62 -20.74
C ASP A 288 -15.08 -17.59 -20.29
N VAL A 289 -15.14 -17.25 -18.99
CA VAL A 289 -14.21 -16.30 -18.35
C VAL A 289 -12.75 -16.76 -18.48
N ARG A 290 -12.48 -18.07 -18.41
CA ARG A 290 -11.11 -18.59 -18.47
C ARG A 290 -10.52 -18.44 -19.86
N ALA A 291 -11.27 -18.79 -20.89
CA ALA A 291 -10.86 -18.57 -22.27
C ALA A 291 -10.61 -17.08 -22.55
N PHE A 292 -11.44 -16.19 -22.00
CA PHE A 292 -11.23 -14.75 -22.09
C PHE A 292 -9.90 -14.32 -21.44
N ILE A 293 -9.63 -14.75 -20.20
CA ILE A 293 -8.40 -14.40 -19.48
C ILE A 293 -7.16 -14.89 -20.23
N GLN A 294 -7.17 -16.13 -20.73
CA GLN A 294 -6.07 -16.66 -21.54
C GLN A 294 -5.84 -15.81 -22.80
N HIS A 295 -6.91 -15.45 -23.50
CA HIS A 295 -6.80 -14.64 -24.72
C HIS A 295 -6.34 -13.21 -24.45
N ALA A 296 -6.79 -12.59 -23.35
CA ALA A 296 -6.33 -11.28 -22.92
C ALA A 296 -4.84 -11.31 -22.54
N SER A 297 -4.38 -12.38 -21.89
CA SER A 297 -2.97 -12.54 -21.48
C SER A 297 -2.03 -12.79 -22.67
N MET A 298 -2.53 -13.46 -23.72
CA MET A 298 -1.79 -13.68 -24.96
C MET A 298 -1.78 -12.46 -25.89
N GLN A 299 -2.65 -11.46 -25.66
CA GLN A 299 -2.66 -10.25 -26.45
C GLN A 299 -1.34 -9.50 -26.20
N SER A 300 -0.49 -9.41 -27.24
CA SER A 300 0.84 -8.80 -27.13
C SER A 300 0.76 -7.42 -26.48
N MET A 301 1.60 -7.19 -25.45
CA MET A 301 1.70 -5.91 -24.74
C MET A 301 2.24 -4.76 -25.59
N THR A 302 2.53 -5.00 -26.87
CA THR A 302 2.82 -3.92 -27.83
C THR A 302 1.55 -3.10 -28.04
N LEU A 303 1.43 -2.03 -27.25
CA LEU A 303 0.46 -0.93 -27.33
C LEU A 303 0.34 -0.26 -28.71
N LYS A 304 1.20 -0.60 -29.68
CA LYS A 304 1.24 0.06 -30.98
C LYS A 304 0.05 -0.42 -31.81
N ASP A 305 -0.89 0.49 -32.05
CA ASP A 305 -1.92 0.47 -33.09
C ASP A 305 -3.24 -0.26 -32.79
N THR A 306 -3.56 -0.65 -31.55
CA THR A 306 -4.88 -1.23 -31.23
C THR A 306 -5.79 -0.25 -30.49
N ALA A 307 -6.84 0.22 -31.18
CA ALA A 307 -7.85 1.10 -30.58
C ALA A 307 -8.70 0.46 -29.46
N THR A 308 -8.61 -0.86 -29.31
CA THR A 308 -9.35 -1.64 -28.31
C THR A 308 -8.48 -2.75 -27.75
N LEU A 309 -8.45 -2.84 -26.41
CA LEU A 309 -7.67 -3.82 -25.66
C LEU A 309 -8.59 -4.60 -24.73
N ARG A 310 -8.48 -5.93 -24.72
CA ARG A 310 -9.08 -6.77 -23.68
C ARG A 310 -8.23 -6.68 -22.43
N ILE A 311 -8.86 -6.48 -21.29
CA ILE A 311 -8.17 -6.35 -20.01
C ILE A 311 -8.73 -7.32 -18.97
N VAL A 312 -7.84 -7.72 -18.07
CA VAL A 312 -8.15 -8.47 -16.87
C VAL A 312 -7.73 -7.62 -15.68
N GLY A 313 -8.53 -7.67 -14.63
CA GLY A 313 -8.31 -6.93 -13.40
C GLY A 313 -8.94 -5.54 -13.39
N THR A 314 -8.93 -4.92 -12.20
CA THR A 314 -9.55 -3.61 -11.98
C THR A 314 -8.89 -2.51 -12.82
N ALA A 315 -9.61 -1.41 -13.05
CA ALA A 315 -9.09 -0.28 -13.82
C ALA A 315 -7.79 0.32 -13.23
N TRP A 316 -7.55 0.09 -11.94
CA TRP A 316 -6.40 0.60 -11.21
C TRP A 316 -5.28 -0.41 -10.97
N THR A 317 -5.29 -1.60 -11.58
CA THR A 317 -4.08 -2.45 -11.61
C THR A 317 -2.95 -1.73 -12.35
N ARG A 318 -1.68 -2.08 -12.08
CA ARG A 318 -0.53 -1.37 -12.69
C ARG A 318 -0.63 -1.35 -14.22
N ALA A 319 -0.91 -2.51 -14.82
CA ALA A 319 -1.06 -2.66 -16.26
C ALA A 319 -2.22 -1.82 -16.81
N ASN A 320 -3.40 -1.91 -16.20
CA ASN A 320 -4.59 -1.22 -16.72
C ASN A 320 -4.49 0.30 -16.61
N ARG A 321 -3.83 0.85 -15.59
CA ARG A 321 -3.57 2.31 -15.52
C ARG A 321 -2.70 2.81 -16.68
N VAL A 322 -1.67 2.04 -17.06
CA VAL A 322 -0.82 2.36 -18.20
C VAL A 322 -1.65 2.34 -19.49
N HIS A 323 -2.49 1.31 -19.66
CA HIS A 323 -3.38 1.20 -20.82
C HIS A 323 -4.41 2.33 -20.89
N ILE A 324 -5.00 2.74 -19.76
CA ILE A 324 -5.93 3.89 -19.69
C ILE A 324 -5.22 5.17 -20.13
N LYS A 325 -4.03 5.46 -19.57
CA LYS A 325 -3.27 6.66 -19.94
C LYS A 325 -2.91 6.67 -21.43
N HIS A 326 -2.50 5.52 -21.98
CA HIS A 326 -2.19 5.39 -23.40
C HIS A 326 -3.42 5.63 -24.28
N ALA A 327 -4.55 4.96 -23.98
CA ALA A 327 -5.79 5.10 -24.74
C ALA A 327 -6.31 6.54 -24.75
N ILE A 328 -6.17 7.27 -23.64
CA ILE A 328 -6.50 8.70 -23.56
C ILE A 328 -5.63 9.53 -24.52
N ILE A 329 -4.31 9.33 -24.48
CA ILE A 329 -3.37 10.07 -25.32
C ILE A 329 -3.62 9.78 -26.81
N GLU A 330 -3.87 8.53 -27.17
CA GLU A 330 -4.21 8.14 -28.55
C GLU A 330 -5.54 8.71 -29.01
N ALA A 331 -6.58 8.67 -28.16
CA ALA A 331 -7.87 9.27 -28.46
C ALA A 331 -7.76 10.78 -28.75
N MET A 332 -7.00 11.50 -27.93
CA MET A 332 -6.74 12.93 -28.11
C MET A 332 -5.94 13.22 -29.39
N THR A 333 -4.99 12.35 -29.73
CA THR A 333 -4.15 12.50 -30.92
C THR A 333 -4.91 12.19 -32.21
N ALA A 334 -5.79 11.18 -32.18
CA ALA A 334 -6.58 10.76 -33.33
C ALA A 334 -7.67 11.78 -33.72
N MET A 335 -8.14 12.58 -32.77
CA MET A 335 -9.26 13.50 -32.96
C MET A 335 -8.92 14.93 -32.50
N PRO A 336 -7.92 15.58 -33.12
CA PRO A 336 -7.44 16.88 -32.66
C PRO A 336 -8.50 17.96 -32.83
N GLU A 337 -9.47 17.88 -33.73
CA GLU A 337 -10.48 18.95 -33.89
C GLU A 337 -11.68 18.84 -32.92
N ARG A 338 -11.75 17.79 -32.09
CA ARG A 338 -12.87 17.63 -31.15
C ARG A 338 -12.71 18.55 -29.92
N PRO A 339 -13.83 19.05 -29.38
CA PRO A 339 -13.79 19.74 -28.09
C PRO A 339 -13.32 18.79 -27.00
N PHE A 340 -12.62 19.32 -26.00
CA PHE A 340 -12.21 18.54 -24.85
C PHE A 340 -13.45 17.99 -24.12
N PRO A 341 -13.39 16.71 -23.68
CA PRO A 341 -14.40 16.16 -22.80
C PRO A 341 -14.54 17.02 -21.54
N LYS A 342 -15.77 17.17 -21.05
CA LYS A 342 -16.05 17.97 -19.84
C LYS A 342 -16.13 17.13 -18.56
N ALA A 343 -16.16 15.81 -18.69
CA ALA A 343 -16.26 14.93 -17.54
C ALA A 343 -15.71 13.53 -17.81
N ALA A 344 -15.33 12.85 -16.73
CA ALA A 344 -15.27 11.40 -16.66
C ALA A 344 -16.43 10.90 -15.79
N ILE A 345 -17.25 10.01 -16.32
CA ILE A 345 -18.40 9.45 -15.63
C ILE A 345 -18.11 7.99 -15.32
N TRP A 346 -18.11 7.66 -14.03
CA TRP A 346 -17.81 6.32 -13.54
C TRP A 346 -19.04 5.70 -12.90
N TRP A 347 -19.62 4.70 -13.55
CA TRP A 347 -20.60 3.81 -12.98
C TRP A 347 -19.91 2.76 -12.11
N LYS A 348 -20.10 2.88 -10.80
CA LYS A 348 -19.52 2.00 -9.79
C LYS A 348 -20.30 0.68 -9.71
N PRO A 349 -19.61 -0.48 -9.74
CA PRO A 349 -20.21 -1.76 -9.43
C PRO A 349 -20.50 -1.90 -7.92
N SER A 350 -21.45 -2.76 -7.59
CA SER A 350 -21.80 -3.15 -6.22
C SER A 350 -21.06 -4.42 -5.82
N VAL A 351 -19.73 -4.40 -5.93
CA VAL A 351 -18.82 -5.45 -5.46
C VAL A 351 -18.09 -5.01 -4.20
N PRO A 352 -17.72 -5.93 -3.29
CA PRO A 352 -16.96 -5.56 -2.10
C PRO A 352 -15.57 -5.04 -2.47
N ASP A 353 -15.01 -4.20 -1.61
CA ASP A 353 -13.67 -3.62 -1.72
C ASP A 353 -13.37 -2.83 -3.01
N TRP A 354 -14.40 -2.46 -3.78
CA TRP A 354 -14.24 -1.64 -4.98
C TRP A 354 -13.63 -0.28 -4.63
N GLY A 355 -12.56 0.09 -5.34
CA GLY A 355 -11.85 1.35 -5.13
C GLY A 355 -11.13 1.46 -3.78
N CYS A 356 -10.96 0.36 -3.05
CA CYS A 356 -10.23 0.33 -1.78
C CYS A 356 -8.70 0.29 -1.97
N ALA A 357 -8.14 1.20 -2.77
CA ALA A 357 -6.69 1.33 -2.96
C ALA A 357 -6.30 2.77 -3.29
N ASN A 358 -5.13 3.22 -2.85
CA ASN A 358 -4.56 4.49 -3.30
C ASN A 358 -4.25 4.48 -4.79
N ALA A 359 -3.95 3.31 -5.37
CA ALA A 359 -3.82 3.11 -6.81
C ALA A 359 -5.07 3.56 -7.59
N PHE A 360 -6.27 3.48 -7.00
CA PHE A 360 -7.51 4.00 -7.58
C PHE A 360 -7.44 5.51 -7.84
N LYS A 361 -6.86 6.27 -6.91
CA LYS A 361 -6.67 7.72 -7.07
C LYS A 361 -5.78 8.04 -8.27
N GLY A 362 -4.78 7.20 -8.52
CA GLY A 362 -3.91 7.34 -9.69
C GLY A 362 -4.67 7.33 -11.03
N VAL A 363 -5.83 6.66 -11.12
CA VAL A 363 -6.70 6.74 -12.32
C VAL A 363 -7.32 8.13 -12.45
N LEU A 364 -7.76 8.72 -11.33
CA LEU A 364 -8.31 10.07 -11.31
C LEU A 364 -7.24 11.13 -11.60
N ASP A 365 -6.03 10.93 -11.09
CA ASP A 365 -4.88 11.80 -11.37
C ASP A 365 -4.52 11.78 -12.86
N ILE A 366 -4.63 10.63 -13.54
CA ILE A 366 -4.48 10.55 -15.01
C ILE A 366 -5.50 11.44 -15.72
N PHE A 367 -6.76 11.46 -15.28
CA PHE A 367 -7.76 12.36 -15.87
C PHE A 367 -7.44 13.82 -15.64
N GLN A 368 -6.99 14.18 -14.44
CA GLN A 368 -6.61 15.55 -14.14
C GLN A 368 -5.34 15.98 -14.90
N GLU A 369 -4.38 15.07 -15.11
CA GLU A 369 -3.19 15.32 -15.93
C GLU A 369 -3.53 15.50 -17.41
N CYS A 370 -4.42 14.67 -17.97
CA CYS A 370 -4.73 14.65 -19.40
C CYS A 370 -5.82 15.66 -19.81
N TYR A 371 -6.83 15.87 -18.96
CA TYR A 371 -8.00 16.71 -19.26
C TYR A 371 -8.21 17.87 -18.29
N GLY A 372 -7.52 17.89 -17.15
CA GLY A 372 -7.56 18.97 -16.17
C GLY A 372 -6.51 20.06 -16.43
N ARG A 373 -6.49 21.11 -15.59
CA ARG A 373 -5.50 22.19 -15.69
C ARG A 373 -4.11 21.69 -15.29
N SER A 374 -3.19 21.59 -16.23
CA SER A 374 -1.76 21.61 -15.92
C SER A 374 -1.35 23.05 -15.63
N ALA A 375 -1.18 23.42 -14.36
CA ALA A 375 -0.40 24.61 -14.02
C ALA A 375 1.05 24.32 -14.42
N ALA A 376 1.45 24.74 -15.61
CA ALA A 376 2.84 24.65 -16.04
C ALA A 376 3.71 25.40 -15.01
N PRO A 377 4.75 24.78 -14.45
CA PRO A 377 5.80 25.52 -13.76
C PRO A 377 6.57 26.30 -14.84
N ASP A 378 6.56 27.62 -14.70
CA ASP A 378 7.37 28.63 -15.40
C ASP A 378 8.22 28.17 -16.61
N GLY A 379 7.81 28.60 -17.81
CA GLY A 379 8.76 29.15 -18.78
C GLY A 379 9.50 28.22 -19.76
N SER A 380 9.30 26.90 -19.79
CA SER A 380 9.93 26.07 -20.84
C SER A 380 9.11 26.03 -22.14
N ARG A 381 9.64 26.67 -23.19
CA ARG A 381 9.14 26.59 -24.56
C ARG A 381 9.56 25.26 -25.17
N ASP A 382 8.68 24.26 -25.11
CA ASP A 382 8.56 23.28 -26.19
C ASP A 382 7.09 22.88 -26.34
N ARG A 383 6.44 23.47 -27.35
CA ARG A 383 5.01 23.39 -27.58
C ARG A 383 4.68 22.06 -28.27
N THR A 384 4.26 21.07 -27.48
CA THR A 384 3.65 19.83 -27.99
C THR A 384 2.14 20.05 -28.18
N PRO A 385 1.37 19.11 -28.80
CA PRO A 385 -0.09 19.24 -28.96
C PRO A 385 -0.89 19.45 -27.66
N ARG A 386 -0.23 19.47 -26.49
CA ARG A 386 -0.72 19.79 -25.13
C ARG A 386 -1.05 21.27 -24.88
N ASP A 387 -0.82 22.17 -25.82
CA ASP A 387 -1.00 23.62 -25.63
C ASP A 387 -2.45 24.13 -25.76
N ARG A 388 -3.44 23.25 -25.87
CA ARG A 388 -4.83 23.68 -25.72
C ARG A 388 -5.12 23.87 -24.24
N GLU A 389 -5.62 25.06 -23.89
CA GLU A 389 -6.16 25.32 -22.55
C GLU A 389 -7.25 24.28 -22.27
N ALA A 390 -6.92 23.31 -21.42
CA ALA A 390 -7.88 22.36 -20.88
C ALA A 390 -9.07 23.15 -20.30
N PRO A 391 -10.32 22.70 -20.50
CA PRO A 391 -11.48 23.40 -19.96
C PRO A 391 -11.30 23.60 -18.45
N ALA A 392 -11.68 24.78 -17.95
CA ALA A 392 -11.60 25.10 -16.52
C ALA A 392 -12.47 24.18 -15.62
N ASP A 393 -13.30 23.33 -16.22
CA ASP A 393 -14.45 22.67 -15.61
C ASP A 393 -14.50 21.14 -15.88
N PHE A 394 -13.35 20.46 -16.02
CA PHE A 394 -13.35 18.98 -16.14
C PHE A 394 -13.80 18.33 -14.82
N ASN A 395 -14.91 17.59 -14.85
CA ASN A 395 -15.54 17.04 -13.65
C ASN A 395 -15.43 15.52 -13.57
N THR A 396 -15.05 14.99 -12.41
CA THR A 396 -15.11 13.56 -12.12
C THR A 396 -16.44 13.22 -11.42
N ILE A 397 -17.26 12.42 -12.10
CA ILE A 397 -18.61 12.05 -11.65
C ILE A 397 -18.65 10.57 -11.31
N LEU A 398 -18.96 10.23 -10.06
CA LEU A 398 -19.24 8.86 -9.63
C LEU A 398 -20.75 8.63 -9.58
N ILE A 399 -21.23 7.53 -10.15
CA ILE A 399 -22.61 7.06 -10.02
C ILE A 399 -22.57 5.69 -9.33
N GLY A 400 -23.27 5.53 -8.21
CA GLY A 400 -23.28 4.24 -7.49
C GLY A 400 -24.54 4.02 -6.66
N GLN A 401 -24.69 2.82 -6.10
CA GLN A 401 -25.83 2.51 -5.25
C GLN A 401 -25.79 3.32 -3.94
N ASN A 402 -26.96 3.76 -3.47
CA ASN A 402 -27.11 4.42 -2.18
C ASN A 402 -26.98 3.40 -1.03
N ASP A 403 -25.75 3.10 -0.62
CA ASP A 403 -25.44 2.19 0.51
C ASP A 403 -24.99 2.94 1.77
N GLY A 404 -25.01 4.27 1.76
CA GLY A 404 -24.54 5.14 2.85
C GLY A 404 -23.02 5.16 3.05
N ASN A 405 -22.26 4.32 2.36
CA ASN A 405 -20.80 4.24 2.43
C ASN A 405 -20.14 4.96 1.25
N VAL A 406 -20.73 4.89 0.05
CA VAL A 406 -20.20 5.50 -1.19
C VAL A 406 -19.81 6.96 -0.99
N THR A 407 -20.66 7.76 -0.34
CA THR A 407 -20.36 9.17 -0.07
C THR A 407 -19.21 9.33 0.91
N LYS A 408 -19.20 8.56 2.00
CA LYS A 408 -18.16 8.68 3.05
C LYS A 408 -16.78 8.33 2.52
N GLN A 409 -16.71 7.32 1.65
CA GLN A 409 -15.46 6.83 1.08
C GLN A 409 -14.94 7.77 -0.02
N PHE A 410 -15.81 8.21 -0.94
CA PHE A 410 -15.39 8.83 -2.19
C PHE A 410 -15.56 10.36 -2.27
N ALA A 411 -16.17 11.02 -1.27
CA ALA A 411 -16.46 12.46 -1.32
C ALA A 411 -15.22 13.38 -1.44
N LEU A 412 -14.02 12.90 -1.11
CA LEU A 412 -12.77 13.65 -1.33
C LEU A 412 -12.08 13.34 -2.66
N LEU A 413 -12.59 12.37 -3.42
CA LEU A 413 -12.00 11.93 -4.69
C LEU A 413 -12.80 12.40 -5.91
N PHE A 414 -14.12 12.46 -5.77
CA PHE A 414 -15.01 12.87 -6.85
C PHE A 414 -15.63 14.22 -6.55
N GLU A 415 -15.68 15.09 -7.57
CA GLU A 415 -16.34 16.38 -7.49
C GLU A 415 -17.86 16.22 -7.39
N THR A 416 -18.40 15.20 -8.05
CA THR A 416 -19.83 14.88 -8.04
C THR A 416 -20.05 13.40 -7.73
N ILE A 417 -20.95 13.11 -6.80
CA ILE A 417 -21.42 11.74 -6.51
C ILE A 417 -22.93 11.72 -6.65
N LEU A 418 -23.41 10.90 -7.57
CA LEU A 418 -24.82 10.60 -7.77
C LEU A 418 -25.12 9.20 -7.26
N THR A 419 -26.26 9.05 -6.61
CA THR A 419 -26.69 7.76 -6.07
C THR A 419 -28.04 7.32 -6.61
N HIS A 420 -28.21 6.01 -6.78
CA HIS A 420 -29.49 5.40 -7.16
C HIS A 420 -29.91 4.35 -6.11
N ASP A 421 -31.20 4.03 -6.03
CA ASP A 421 -31.77 3.13 -5.02
C ASP A 421 -31.61 1.62 -5.36
N GLY A 422 -30.73 1.28 -6.32
CA GLY A 422 -30.34 -0.11 -6.61
C GLY A 422 -31.42 -1.01 -7.21
N ALA A 423 -32.16 -0.57 -8.24
CA ALA A 423 -33.19 -1.42 -8.87
C ALA A 423 -32.62 -2.70 -9.51
N ARG A 424 -33.49 -3.72 -9.62
CA ARG A 424 -33.21 -5.06 -10.18
C ARG A 424 -32.73 -5.08 -11.63
N SER A 425 -32.86 -3.99 -12.39
CA SER A 425 -32.53 -3.95 -13.81
C SER A 425 -31.05 -3.69 -14.09
N ILE A 426 -30.28 -3.19 -13.12
CA ILE A 426 -28.86 -2.88 -13.32
C ILE A 426 -28.01 -3.98 -12.71
N PRO A 427 -27.17 -4.66 -13.51
CA PRO A 427 -26.31 -5.71 -13.00
C PRO A 427 -25.28 -5.17 -12.00
N PRO A 428 -25.25 -5.64 -10.74
CA PRO A 428 -24.36 -5.13 -9.71
C PRO A 428 -22.87 -5.39 -9.98
N SER A 429 -22.51 -6.29 -10.89
CA SER A 429 -21.12 -6.56 -11.28
C SER A 429 -20.65 -5.72 -12.48
N LEU A 430 -21.49 -4.85 -13.04
CA LEU A 430 -21.11 -4.00 -14.16
C LEU A 430 -20.40 -2.73 -13.67
N GLU A 431 -19.21 -2.51 -14.19
CA GLU A 431 -18.44 -1.28 -14.04
C GLU A 431 -18.26 -0.63 -15.41
N LEU A 432 -18.52 0.67 -15.48
CA LEU A 432 -18.42 1.43 -16.72
C LEU A 432 -17.84 2.81 -16.44
N LEU A 433 -16.69 3.11 -17.03
CA LEU A 433 -16.02 4.41 -16.98
C LEU A 433 -16.03 5.00 -18.38
N VAL A 434 -16.73 6.12 -18.57
CA VAL A 434 -16.88 6.77 -19.88
C VAL A 434 -16.31 8.18 -19.79
N VAL A 435 -15.43 8.53 -20.72
CA VAL A 435 -15.11 9.91 -21.04
C VAL A 435 -15.78 10.23 -22.37
N PRO A 436 -16.83 11.08 -22.36
CA PRO A 436 -17.63 11.30 -23.54
C PRO A 436 -16.80 11.68 -24.77
N ASP A 437 -17.06 10.96 -25.85
CA ASP A 437 -16.51 11.14 -27.21
C ASP A 437 -15.01 10.85 -27.34
N ALA A 438 -14.38 10.33 -26.28
CA ALA A 438 -12.95 10.06 -26.23
C ALA A 438 -12.64 8.57 -26.04
N PHE A 439 -13.06 7.98 -24.91
CA PHE A 439 -12.75 6.57 -24.60
C PHE A 439 -13.64 6.02 -23.48
N PHE A 440 -13.62 4.71 -23.28
CA PHE A 440 -14.24 4.07 -22.13
C PHE A 440 -13.45 2.86 -21.61
N VAL A 441 -13.78 2.47 -20.38
CA VAL A 441 -13.44 1.18 -19.77
C VAL A 441 -14.74 0.52 -19.35
N ALA A 442 -14.94 -0.74 -19.74
CA ALA A 442 -16.11 -1.52 -19.31
C ALA A 442 -15.63 -2.85 -18.75
N LEU A 443 -16.04 -3.17 -17.52
CA LEU A 443 -15.65 -4.39 -16.80
C LEU A 443 -16.88 -5.09 -16.25
N ALA A 444 -16.87 -6.42 -16.32
CA ALA A 444 -17.78 -7.28 -15.59
C ALA A 444 -16.98 -8.01 -14.51
N HIS A 445 -17.42 -7.89 -13.27
CA HIS A 445 -16.81 -8.53 -12.12
C HIS A 445 -17.33 -9.96 -11.97
N ALA A 446 -16.75 -10.88 -12.74
CA ALA A 446 -17.18 -12.26 -12.83
C ALA A 446 -16.36 -13.16 -11.89
N PRO A 447 -16.96 -13.84 -10.91
CA PRO A 447 -16.24 -14.80 -10.10
C PRO A 447 -15.86 -16.06 -10.90
N LEU A 448 -14.72 -16.66 -10.56
CA LEU A 448 -14.31 -17.98 -11.06
C LEU A 448 -14.76 -19.07 -10.09
N GLU A 449 -15.25 -20.21 -10.60
CA GLU A 449 -15.72 -21.34 -9.78
C GLU A 449 -14.66 -21.81 -8.76
N LYS A 450 -13.40 -21.90 -9.20
CA LYS A 450 -12.25 -22.27 -8.35
C LYS A 450 -11.65 -21.09 -7.57
N GLY A 451 -11.98 -19.86 -7.95
CA GLY A 451 -11.51 -18.63 -7.30
C GLY A 451 -12.23 -18.29 -5.99
N GLY A 452 -12.98 -19.23 -5.42
CA GLY A 452 -13.66 -19.06 -4.12
C GLY A 452 -14.77 -18.01 -4.11
N GLY A 453 -15.21 -17.55 -5.29
CA GLY A 453 -16.20 -16.47 -5.43
C GLY A 453 -15.61 -15.06 -5.42
N TYR A 454 -14.28 -14.88 -5.48
CA TYR A 454 -13.69 -13.55 -5.60
C TYR A 454 -14.05 -12.92 -6.95
N PRO A 455 -14.49 -11.65 -7.02
CA PRO A 455 -14.85 -11.00 -8.27
C PRO A 455 -13.61 -10.80 -9.14
N VAL A 456 -13.54 -11.46 -10.29
CA VAL A 456 -12.46 -11.26 -11.28
C VAL A 456 -12.97 -10.27 -12.34
N PRO A 457 -12.43 -9.04 -12.39
CA PRO A 457 -12.84 -8.08 -13.40
C PRO A 457 -12.30 -8.52 -14.76
N VAL A 458 -13.18 -8.65 -15.75
CA VAL A 458 -12.84 -8.92 -17.14
C VAL A 458 -13.57 -7.94 -18.04
N GLY A 459 -12.90 -7.43 -19.07
CA GLY A 459 -13.49 -6.38 -19.88
C GLY A 459 -12.57 -5.79 -20.93
N MET A 460 -12.81 -4.53 -21.27
CA MET A 460 -12.04 -3.85 -22.31
C MET A 460 -11.80 -2.37 -22.00
N ILE A 461 -10.74 -1.85 -22.61
CA ILE A 461 -10.48 -0.41 -22.77
C ILE A 461 -10.57 -0.13 -24.26
N SER A 462 -11.27 0.94 -24.67
CA SER A 462 -11.34 1.31 -26.07
C SER A 462 -11.50 2.81 -26.27
N HIS A 463 -10.87 3.30 -27.34
CA HIS A 463 -11.10 4.62 -27.92
C HIS A 463 -11.59 4.53 -29.39
N ALA A 464 -12.05 3.35 -29.81
CA ALA A 464 -12.64 3.17 -31.13
C ALA A 464 -14.01 3.88 -31.20
N PRO A 465 -14.26 4.76 -32.20
CA PRO A 465 -15.47 5.61 -32.22
C PRO A 465 -16.79 4.84 -32.08
N ASP A 466 -16.95 3.73 -32.81
CA ASP A 466 -18.19 2.93 -32.78
C ASP A 466 -18.42 2.29 -31.40
N LEU A 467 -17.36 1.84 -30.73
CA LEU A 467 -17.48 1.23 -29.40
C LEU A 467 -17.69 2.29 -28.31
N VAL A 468 -17.03 3.46 -28.42
CA VAL A 468 -17.28 4.61 -27.54
C VAL A 468 -18.73 5.02 -27.60
N HIS A 469 -19.30 5.08 -28.82
CA HIS A 469 -20.70 5.35 -29.04
C HIS A 469 -21.63 4.33 -28.37
N ASN A 470 -21.34 3.03 -28.51
CA ASN A 470 -22.11 1.98 -27.83
C ASN A 470 -22.02 2.10 -26.29
N ALA A 471 -20.85 2.42 -25.75
CA ALA A 471 -20.66 2.63 -24.32
C ALA A 471 -21.44 3.85 -23.80
N HIS A 472 -21.52 4.93 -24.59
CA HIS A 472 -22.38 6.07 -24.27
C HIS A 472 -23.85 5.66 -24.18
N HIS A 473 -24.35 4.92 -25.18
CA HIS A 473 -25.73 4.45 -25.20
C HIS A 473 -26.05 3.58 -23.98
N LEU A 474 -25.14 2.67 -23.64
CA LEU A 474 -25.28 1.84 -22.46
C LEU A 474 -25.39 2.71 -21.20
N LEU A 475 -24.44 3.63 -20.97
CA LEU A 475 -24.47 4.52 -19.81
C LEU A 475 -25.74 5.38 -19.76
N ALA A 476 -26.13 5.92 -20.91
CA ALA A 476 -27.31 6.77 -21.02
C ALA A 476 -28.60 5.99 -20.67
N SER A 477 -28.72 4.76 -21.16
CA SER A 477 -29.83 3.87 -20.80
C SER A 477 -29.89 3.56 -19.30
N LEU A 478 -28.73 3.38 -18.65
CA LEU A 478 -28.65 3.15 -17.20
C LEU A 478 -29.10 4.38 -16.41
N VAL A 479 -28.67 5.58 -16.85
CA VAL A 479 -29.07 6.86 -16.25
C VAL A 479 -30.58 7.10 -16.43
N GLU A 480 -31.16 6.72 -17.56
CA GLU A 480 -32.60 6.93 -17.81
C GLU A 480 -33.52 6.02 -16.98
N GLN A 481 -33.06 4.80 -16.70
CA GLN A 481 -33.83 3.79 -15.98
C GLN A 481 -34.01 4.11 -14.50
N GLN A 482 -33.20 5.00 -13.91
CA GLN A 482 -33.17 5.25 -12.47
C GLN A 482 -33.27 6.74 -12.12
N PRO A 483 -33.96 7.11 -11.04
CA PRO A 483 -33.76 8.42 -10.45
C PRO A 483 -32.35 8.50 -9.86
N LEU A 484 -31.61 9.55 -10.23
CA LEU A 484 -30.31 9.85 -9.66
C LEU A 484 -30.44 10.98 -8.64
N LEU A 485 -29.92 10.76 -7.44
CA LEU A 485 -29.91 11.73 -6.36
C LEU A 485 -28.49 12.21 -6.08
N PRO A 486 -28.22 13.52 -6.05
CA PRO A 486 -26.89 14.04 -5.74
C PRO A 486 -26.56 13.87 -4.24
N ALA A 487 -25.57 13.02 -3.97
CA ALA A 487 -25.00 12.84 -2.64
C ALA A 487 -23.85 13.85 -2.38
N VAL A 488 -23.06 14.14 -3.42
CA VAL A 488 -22.03 15.20 -3.47
C VAL A 488 -22.21 15.98 -4.77
N GLY A 489 -22.03 17.31 -4.71
CA GLY A 489 -22.26 18.23 -5.82
C GLY A 489 -23.52 19.07 -5.66
N ASP A 490 -23.84 19.88 -6.68
CA ASP A 490 -24.98 20.80 -6.63
C ASP A 490 -26.31 20.04 -6.62
N ARG A 491 -27.04 20.13 -5.50
CA ARG A 491 -28.35 19.48 -5.31
C ARG A 491 -29.48 20.10 -6.11
N ARG A 492 -29.30 21.32 -6.62
CA ARG A 492 -30.31 22.05 -7.39
C ARG A 492 -30.18 21.81 -8.89
N LYS A 493 -29.08 21.20 -9.32
CA LYS A 493 -28.79 20.92 -10.72
C LYS A 493 -29.64 19.73 -11.20
N ASP A 494 -30.24 19.87 -12.38
CA ASP A 494 -30.85 18.75 -13.09
C ASP A 494 -29.75 17.85 -13.66
N TRP A 495 -29.22 16.96 -12.81
CA TRP A 495 -28.16 16.04 -13.20
C TRP A 495 -28.56 15.10 -14.33
N ARG A 496 -29.85 14.77 -14.47
CA ARG A 496 -30.33 13.94 -15.57
C ARG A 496 -30.24 14.69 -16.89
N GLY A 497 -30.70 15.94 -16.93
CA GLY A 497 -30.53 16.81 -18.11
C GLY A 497 -29.06 17.09 -18.44
N VAL A 498 -28.20 17.25 -17.43
CA VAL A 498 -26.76 17.47 -17.60
C VAL A 498 -26.07 16.25 -18.19
N LEU A 499 -26.29 15.07 -17.60
CA LEU A 499 -25.75 13.82 -18.13
C LEU A 499 -26.33 13.53 -19.52
N GLY A 500 -27.62 13.81 -19.74
CA GLY A 500 -28.24 13.70 -21.05
C GLY A 500 -27.59 14.58 -22.11
N GLY A 501 -27.27 15.84 -21.78
CA GLY A 501 -26.52 16.73 -22.67
C GLY A 501 -25.09 16.25 -22.93
N MET A 502 -24.41 15.68 -21.93
CA MET A 502 -23.05 15.14 -22.07
C MET A 502 -23.00 13.84 -22.89
N LEU A 503 -24.03 13.00 -22.78
CA LEU A 503 -24.14 11.72 -23.47
C LEU A 503 -24.92 11.83 -24.79
N GLY A 504 -25.35 13.04 -25.16
CA GLY A 504 -26.05 13.30 -26.42
C GLY A 504 -27.52 12.88 -26.46
N LEU A 505 -28.16 12.55 -25.34
CA LEU A 505 -29.55 12.05 -25.25
C LEU A 505 -30.63 12.95 -25.91
N GLY A 506 -30.34 14.24 -26.13
CA GLY A 506 -31.30 15.20 -26.71
C GLY A 506 -31.46 15.15 -28.24
N SER A 507 -30.49 14.62 -29.00
CA SER A 507 -30.56 14.57 -30.48
C SER A 507 -31.23 13.31 -31.02
N TRP A 508 -31.48 12.31 -30.16
CA TRP A 508 -31.95 10.98 -30.56
C TRP A 508 -33.43 10.93 -30.94
N HIS A 509 -34.28 11.70 -30.26
CA HIS A 509 -35.70 11.78 -30.60
C HIS A 509 -35.97 12.45 -31.96
N GLU A 510 -35.03 13.25 -32.48
CA GLU A 510 -35.15 13.85 -33.81
C GLU A 510 -34.72 12.90 -34.93
N GLU A 511 -33.72 12.04 -34.72
CA GLU A 511 -33.27 11.05 -35.73
C GLU A 511 -34.20 9.83 -35.86
N GLU A 512 -34.75 9.28 -34.77
CA GLU A 512 -35.78 8.23 -34.87
C GLU A 512 -37.08 8.75 -35.51
N SER A 513 -37.42 10.02 -35.27
CA SER A 513 -38.53 10.70 -35.96
C SER A 513 -38.24 10.89 -37.44
N ALA A 514 -36.99 11.23 -37.82
CA ALA A 514 -36.60 11.38 -39.23
C ALA A 514 -36.57 10.04 -40.00
N ILE A 515 -36.22 8.93 -39.34
CA ILE A 515 -36.25 7.58 -39.92
C ILE A 515 -37.70 7.10 -40.08
N THR A 516 -38.57 7.39 -39.12
CA THR A 516 -40.00 7.02 -39.18
C THR A 516 -40.77 7.85 -40.22
N VAL A 517 -40.43 9.13 -40.39
CA VAL A 517 -41.03 10.00 -41.43
C VAL A 517 -40.59 9.59 -42.83
N ARG A 518 -39.34 9.15 -43.04
CA ARG A 518 -38.88 8.62 -44.34
C ARG A 518 -39.55 7.29 -44.73
N GLN A 519 -39.97 6.47 -43.77
CA GLN A 519 -40.72 5.23 -44.05
C GLN A 519 -42.21 5.46 -44.32
N THR A 520 -42.79 6.58 -43.88
CA THR A 520 -44.22 6.88 -44.09
C THR A 520 -44.51 7.71 -45.34
N THR A 521 -43.52 8.40 -45.92
CA THR A 521 -43.69 9.14 -47.20
C THR A 521 -43.32 8.35 -48.46
N GLY A 522 -43.02 7.06 -48.32
CA GLY A 522 -42.77 6.14 -49.43
C GLY A 522 -43.96 5.21 -49.70
N ARG A 523 -45.12 5.76 -50.06
CA ARG A 523 -46.24 5.03 -50.68
C ARG A 523 -46.93 5.86 -51.74
#